data_AF-A0A2E7D246-F1
#
_entry.id   AF-A0A2E7D246-F1
#
_cell.length_a   1.000
_cell.length_b   1.000
_cell.length_c   1.000
_cell.angle_alpha   90.00
_cell.angle_beta   90.00
_cell.angle_gamma   90.00
#
_symmetry.space_group_name_H-M   'P 1'
#
loop_
_entity.id
_entity.type
_entity.pdbx_description
1 polymer ?
#
loop_
_entity_poly.entity_id
_entity_poly.type
_entity_poly.pdbx_seq_one_letter_code
_entity_poly.pdbx_strand_id
1 'polypeptide(L)' 'MVFFGRKSLENAVREYVEHYHAERNHQGLGNELIEPVDDPDSVAGRIECRERLGGMLKFYHRRAA' A
#
# COMPACT_ATOMS: atom_id res chain seq x y z
N MET A 1 4.44 16.29 -4.98
CA MET A 1 3.20 16.19 -5.80
C MET A 1 2.26 17.30 -5.37
N VAL A 2 1.52 17.88 -6.32
CA VAL A 2 0.50 18.91 -6.05
C VAL A 2 -0.80 18.44 -6.72
N PHE A 3 -1.90 18.47 -5.98
CA PHE A 3 -3.22 18.06 -6.47
C PHE A 3 -3.94 19.26 -7.08
N PHE A 4 -4.17 19.22 -8.39
CA PHE A 4 -4.88 20.27 -9.11
C PHE A 4 -6.37 19.92 -9.24
N GLY A 5 -7.19 20.59 -8.43
CA GLY A 5 -8.64 20.45 -8.44
C GLY A 5 -9.16 19.22 -7.69
N ARG A 6 -10.47 19.24 -7.41
CA ARG A 6 -11.16 18.28 -6.53
C ARG A 6 -10.93 16.82 -6.91
N LYS A 7 -11.09 16.48 -8.20
CA LYS A 7 -10.95 15.10 -8.68
C LYS A 7 -9.58 14.50 -8.38
N SER A 8 -8.51 15.29 -8.50
CA SER A 8 -7.15 14.82 -8.21
C SER A 8 -6.95 14.56 -6.72
N LEU A 9 -7.54 15.40 -5.86
CA LEU A 9 -7.52 15.22 -4.40
C LEU A 9 -8.35 14.00 -3.98
N GLU A 10 -9.56 13.84 -4.53
CA GLU A 10 -10.42 12.67 -4.28
C GLU A 10 -9.69 11.37 -4.66
N ASN A 11 -9.04 11.35 -5.83
CA ASN A 11 -8.22 10.22 -6.24
C ASN A 11 -7.09 9.94 -5.23
N ALA A 12 -6.36 10.98 -4.82
CA ALA A 12 -5.26 10.83 -3.87
C ALA A 12 -5.71 10.30 -2.50
N VAL A 13 -6.84 10.79 -2.00
CA VAL A 13 -7.42 10.31 -0.74
C VAL A 13 -7.85 8.85 -0.87
N ARG A 14 -8.49 8.46 -1.98
CA ARG A 14 -8.86 7.06 -2.23
C ARG A 14 -7.63 6.15 -2.23
N GLU A 15 -6.60 6.49 -3.00
CA GLU A 15 -5.35 5.71 -3.06
C GLU A 15 -4.67 5.62 -1.68
N TYR A 16 -4.73 6.70 -0.89
CA TYR A 16 -4.19 6.71 0.47
C TYR A 16 -4.97 5.77 1.40
N VAL A 17 -6.29 5.78 1.37
CA VAL A 17 -7.12 4.93 2.23
C VAL A 17 -6.92 3.45 1.89
N GLU A 18 -6.86 3.11 0.60
CA GLU A 18 -6.56 1.75 0.15
C GLU A 18 -5.17 1.31 0.63
N HIS A 19 -4.14 2.15 0.44
CA HIS A 19 -2.79 1.86 0.93
C HIS A 19 -2.75 1.69 2.46
N TYR A 20 -3.48 2.55 3.17
CA TYR A 20 -3.52 2.53 4.63
C TYR A 20 -4.10 1.22 5.17
N HIS A 21 -5.19 0.70 4.59
CA HIS A 21 -5.79 -0.55 5.08
C HIS A 21 -5.00 -1.79 4.64
N ALA A 22 -4.59 -1.83 3.37
CA ALA A 22 -4.14 -3.07 2.73
C ALA A 22 -2.62 -3.19 2.55
N GLU A 23 -1.87 -2.10 2.65
CA GLU A 23 -0.46 -2.07 2.24
C GLU A 23 0.49 -1.46 3.30
N ARG A 24 -0.05 -0.88 4.39
CA ARG A 24 0.74 -0.26 5.47
C ARG A 24 0.58 -1.00 6.79
N ASN A 25 1.70 -1.43 7.36
CA ASN A 25 1.73 -2.02 8.70
C ASN A 25 1.45 -0.98 9.78
N HIS A 26 0.66 -1.36 10.78
CA HIS A 26 0.26 -0.46 11.87
C HIS A 26 0.89 -0.88 13.20
N GLN A 27 1.65 0.01 13.81
CA GLN A 27 2.31 -0.25 15.10
C GLN A 27 1.32 -0.59 16.21
N GLY A 28 0.13 0.06 16.21
CA GLY A 28 -0.95 -0.23 17.15
C GLY A 28 -1.62 -1.59 16.95
N LEU A 29 -1.33 -2.27 15.83
CA LEU A 29 -1.82 -3.60 15.49
C LEU A 29 -0.66 -4.61 15.39
N GLY A 30 0.39 -4.44 16.18
CA GLY A 30 1.53 -5.38 16.16
C GLY A 30 2.34 -5.37 14.87
N ASN A 31 2.30 -4.29 14.09
CA ASN A 31 2.86 -4.19 12.73
C ASN A 31 2.18 -5.09 11.69
N GLU A 32 0.90 -5.40 11.90
CA GLU A 32 0.09 -6.11 10.91
C GLU A 32 -0.69 -5.12 10.00
N LEU A 33 -1.13 -5.64 8.87
CA LEU A 33 -2.07 -4.97 7.96
C LEU A 33 -3.48 -5.04 8.55
N ILE A 34 -4.32 -4.06 8.25
CA ILE A 34 -5.74 -4.09 8.64
C ILE A 34 -6.49 -5.10 7.75
N GLU A 35 -6.22 -5.07 6.45
CA GLU A 35 -6.82 -5.94 5.44
C GLU A 35 -5.72 -6.62 4.60
N PRO A 36 -5.15 -7.74 5.08
CA PRO A 36 -4.11 -8.45 4.34
C PRO A 36 -4.67 -9.02 3.02
N VAL A 37 -3.99 -8.74 1.91
CA VAL A 37 -4.43 -9.11 0.54
C VAL A 37 -3.69 -10.34 -0.02
N ASP A 38 -2.48 -10.61 0.49
CA ASP A 38 -1.63 -11.73 0.07
C ASP A 38 -1.43 -12.73 1.22
N ASP A 39 -1.07 -13.97 0.87
CA ASP A 39 -0.67 -14.99 1.83
C ASP A 39 0.60 -14.52 2.58
N PRO A 40 0.52 -14.23 3.89
CA PRO A 40 1.66 -13.73 4.67
C PRO A 40 2.84 -14.72 4.71
N ASP A 41 2.62 -15.98 4.32
CA ASP A 41 3.61 -17.06 4.37
C ASP A 41 4.41 -17.23 3.06
N SER A 42 4.34 -16.29 2.10
CA SER A 42 5.20 -16.29 0.90
C SER A 42 6.66 -15.93 1.25
N VAL A 43 7.37 -16.85 1.90
CA VAL A 43 8.78 -16.66 2.32
C VAL A 43 9.76 -16.76 1.14
N ALA A 44 9.33 -17.30 -0.01
CA ALA A 44 10.21 -17.59 -1.16
C ALA A 44 10.11 -16.58 -2.33
N GLY A 45 9.24 -15.57 -2.25
CA GLY A 45 9.01 -14.62 -3.36
C GLY A 45 10.05 -13.52 -3.53
N ARG A 46 10.21 -13.02 -4.77
CA ARG A 46 10.99 -11.80 -5.07
C ARG A 46 10.31 -10.60 -4.40
N ILE A 47 11.11 -9.74 -3.75
CA ILE A 47 10.62 -8.46 -3.23
C ILE A 47 10.36 -7.51 -4.41
N GLU A 48 9.11 -7.07 -4.54
CA GLU A 48 8.66 -6.09 -5.52
C GLU A 48 8.10 -4.85 -4.81
N CYS A 49 8.24 -3.69 -5.45
CA CYS A 49 7.69 -2.43 -4.96
C CYS A 49 6.52 -2.03 -5.85
N ARG A 50 5.34 -1.89 -5.25
CA ARG A 50 4.20 -1.23 -5.87
C ARG A 50 4.20 0.23 -5.44
N GLU A 51 4.17 1.14 -6.42
CA GLU A 51 4.14 2.57 -6.18
C GLU A 51 2.82 3.17 -6.64
N ARG A 52 2.27 4.09 -5.83
CA ARG A 52 1.10 4.90 -6.18
C ARG A 52 1.44 6.38 -6.02
N LEU A 53 0.67 7.25 -6.67
CA LEU A 53 0.81 8.71 -6.57
C LEU A 53 2.25 9.20 -6.82
N GLY A 54 2.88 8.71 -7.89
CA GLY A 54 4.24 9.12 -8.28
C GLY A 54 5.31 8.76 -7.25
N GLY A 55 5.15 7.62 -6.56
CA GLY A 55 6.13 7.11 -5.59
C GLY A 55 5.94 7.62 -4.15
N MET A 56 4.88 8.39 -3.89
CA MET A 56 4.57 8.88 -2.54
C MET A 56 4.10 7.75 -1.62
N LEU A 57 3.35 6.79 -2.16
CA LEU A 57 2.93 5.59 -1.47
C LEU A 57 3.71 4.42 -2.04
N LYS A 58 4.42 3.70 -1.18
CA LYS A 58 5.20 2.52 -1.54
C LYS A 58 4.75 1.34 -0.71
N PHE A 59 4.60 0.21 -1.38
CA PHE A 59 4.31 -1.06 -0.77
C PHE A 59 5.33 -2.09 -1.24
N TYR A 60 6.09 -2.63 -0.30
CA TYR A 60 7.05 -3.69 -0.58
C TYR A 60 6.42 -5.01 -0.19
N HIS A 61 6.29 -5.90 -1.17
CA HIS A 61 5.67 -7.20 -1.00
C HIS A 61 6.49 -8.28 -1.69
N ARG A 62 6.26 -9.53 -1.31
CA ARG A 62 6.85 -10.68 -1.99
C ARG A 62 5.85 -11.25 -2.97
N ARG A 63 6.19 -11.24 -4.25
CA ARG A 63 5.36 -11.86 -5.27
C ARG A 63 5.30 -13.37 -5.03
N ALA A 64 4.10 -13.93 -4.89
CA ALA A 64 3.90 -15.38 -4.85
C ALA A 64 4.47 -16.04 -6.12
N ALA A 65 5.09 -17.21 -5.96
CA ALA A 65 5.76 -17.95 -7.03
C ALA A 65 4.78 -18.46 -8.09
#